data_AF-A0A9D0WAN3-F1
#
_entry.id   AF-A0A9D0WAN3-F1
#
_cell.length_a   1.000
_cell.length_b   1.000
_cell.length_c   1.000
_cell.angle_alpha   90.00
_cell.angle_beta   90.00
_cell.angle_gamma   90.00
#
_symmetry.space_group_name_H-M   'P 1'
#
loop_
_entity.id
_entity.type
_entity.pdbx_description
1 polymer ?
#
loop_
_entity_poly.entity_id
_entity_poly.type
_entity_poly.pdbx_seq_one_letter_code
_entity_poly.pdbx_strand_id
1 'polypeptide(L)'
;MDVINELKNLDFKTIGSASLPAKLIVFAFVLVAIIGAGIYLGIKPLKEELQRAEATEPNLKREVEQKQRLAANLEAYQQQLAEIEVRFGELLRQLPNRREAENLIVDVAQTSLANGLRNRQIQPGTEVRHEFYAEIPYTLRLEGPYHALAKFVSDTASLPRIVTLHNPEITLGPGENAMQRAEQLQMTIVTKTYRYLEEGEKPQ
;
A
#
# COMPACT_ATOMS: atom_id res chain seq x y z
N MET A 1 30.01 10.56 76.50
CA MET A 1 28.61 10.11 76.52
C MET A 1 27.63 11.25 76.24
N ASP A 2 27.99 12.52 76.49
CA ASP A 2 27.07 13.65 76.31
C ASP A 2 26.75 13.99 74.84
N VAL A 3 27.75 13.90 73.95
CA VAL A 3 27.60 14.27 72.52
C VAL A 3 26.63 13.34 71.76
N ILE A 4 26.57 12.05 72.13
CA ILE A 4 25.69 11.05 71.51
C ILE A 4 24.23 11.26 71.96
N ASN A 5 24.01 11.69 73.21
CA ASN A 5 22.67 12.01 73.72
C ASN A 5 22.15 13.34 73.17
N GLU A 6 23.04 14.32 72.92
CA GLU A 6 22.69 15.60 72.28
C GLU A 6 22.24 15.39 70.82
N LEU A 7 22.92 14.51 70.08
CA LEU A 7 22.57 14.09 68.71
C LEU A 7 21.19 13.43 68.57
N LYS A 8 20.66 12.81 69.64
CA LYS A 8 19.38 12.11 69.61
C LYS A 8 18.17 13.02 69.89
N ASN A 9 18.40 14.20 70.48
CA ASN A 9 17.36 15.17 70.88
C ASN A 9 17.42 16.49 70.06
N LEU A 10 18.19 16.52 68.97
CA LEU A 10 18.33 17.69 68.10
C LEU A 10 17.10 17.83 67.19
N ASP A 11 16.19 18.74 67.57
CA ASP A 11 15.03 19.16 66.78
C ASP A 11 15.44 20.23 65.75
N PHE A 12 14.80 20.25 64.58
CA PHE A 12 15.17 21.03 63.38
C PHE A 12 15.27 22.55 63.60
N LYS A 13 14.79 23.04 64.75
CA LYS A 13 14.73 24.46 65.12
C LYS A 13 15.90 24.95 66.00
N THR A 14 16.71 24.06 66.58
CA THR A 14 17.82 24.40 67.52
C THR A 14 19.22 24.02 67.03
N ILE A 15 19.37 23.61 65.77
CA ILE A 15 20.68 23.34 65.13
C ILE A 15 21.68 24.51 65.25
N GLY A 16 21.18 25.75 65.34
CA GLY A 16 22.00 26.96 65.46
C GLY A 16 22.66 27.18 66.83
N SER A 17 22.14 26.61 67.92
CA SER A 17 22.60 26.87 69.30
C SER A 17 23.34 25.70 69.97
N ALA A 18 23.55 24.59 69.27
CA ALA A 18 24.21 23.39 69.81
C ALA A 18 25.71 23.58 70.11
N SER A 19 26.27 22.67 70.93
CA SER A 19 27.70 22.65 71.31
C SER A 19 28.64 22.57 70.09
N LEU A 20 29.81 23.22 70.17
CA LEU A 20 30.79 23.34 69.08
C LEU A 20 31.16 21.99 68.39
N PRO A 21 31.37 20.86 69.10
CA PRO A 21 31.66 19.58 68.45
C PRO A 21 30.45 18.94 67.76
N ALA A 22 29.23 19.11 68.27
CA ALA A 22 28.01 18.58 67.65
C ALA A 22 27.74 19.27 66.29
N LYS A 23 27.97 20.58 66.19
CA LYS A 23 27.85 21.35 64.94
C LYS A 23 28.81 20.86 63.85
N LEU A 24 30.06 20.55 64.21
CA LEU A 24 31.05 20.05 63.26
C LEU A 24 30.67 18.67 62.70
N ILE A 25 30.09 17.79 63.52
CA ILE A 25 29.64 16.46 63.09
C ILE A 25 28.46 16.58 62.12
N VAL A 26 27.46 17.42 62.44
CA VAL A 26 26.31 17.65 61.56
C VAL A 26 26.75 18.28 60.24
N PHE A 27 27.67 19.26 60.27
CA PHE A 27 28.23 19.88 59.07
C PHE A 27 28.99 18.86 58.22
N ALA A 28 29.85 18.03 58.82
CA ALA A 28 30.58 16.98 58.12
C ALA A 28 29.62 15.95 57.48
N PHE A 29 28.55 15.57 58.17
CA PHE A 29 27.54 14.66 57.64
C PHE A 29 26.80 15.26 56.44
N VAL A 30 26.36 16.52 56.53
CA VAL A 30 25.71 17.24 55.42
C VAL A 30 26.66 17.38 54.23
N LEU A 31 27.94 17.68 54.48
CA LEU A 31 28.95 17.78 53.41
C LEU A 31 29.13 16.45 52.68
N VAL A 32 29.26 15.34 53.41
CA VAL A 32 29.36 13.99 52.83
C VAL A 32 28.08 13.60 52.10
N ALA A 33 26.91 13.95 52.62
CA ALA A 33 25.63 13.69 51.96
C ALA A 33 25.50 14.47 50.64
N ILE A 34 25.92 15.72 50.58
CA ILE A 34 25.93 16.54 49.36
C ILE A 34 26.89 15.96 48.32
N ILE A 35 28.10 15.59 48.73
CA ILE A 35 29.10 14.97 47.83
C ILE A 35 28.58 13.62 47.30
N GLY A 36 28.03 12.77 48.17
CA GLY A 36 27.45 11.49 47.79
C GLY A 36 26.28 11.63 46.84
N ALA A 37 25.37 12.59 47.09
CA ALA A 37 24.25 12.89 46.20
C ALA A 37 24.72 13.44 44.85
N GLY A 38 25.75 14.31 44.82
CA GLY A 38 26.32 14.83 43.58
C GLY A 38 26.95 13.74 42.71
N ILE A 39 27.69 12.82 43.31
CA ILE A 39 28.29 11.68 42.59
C ILE A 39 27.21 10.71 42.10
N TYR A 40 26.21 10.41 42.93
CA TYR A 40 25.12 9.51 42.56
C TYR A 40 24.25 10.07 41.44
N LEU A 41 23.86 11.35 41.54
CA LEU A 41 23.05 12.03 40.53
C LEU A 41 23.83 12.32 39.24
N GLY A 42 25.16 12.45 39.30
CA GLY A 42 26.01 12.63 38.11
C GLY A 42 26.30 11.33 37.35
N ILE A 43 26.51 10.21 38.06
CA ILE A 43 26.87 8.91 37.43
C ILE A 43 25.64 8.18 36.86
N LYS A 44 24.47 8.32 37.50
CA LYS A 44 23.23 7.66 37.05
C LYS A 44 22.83 8.02 35.61
N PRO A 45 22.76 9.30 35.19
CA PRO A 45 22.39 9.65 33.82
C PRO A 45 23.43 9.16 32.81
N LEU A 46 24.72 9.17 33.16
CA LEU A 46 25.80 8.71 32.27
C LEU A 46 25.72 7.19 32.01
N LYS A 47 25.34 6.41 33.02
CA LYS A 47 25.09 4.97 32.87
C LYS A 47 23.82 4.69 32.06
N GLU A 48 22.76 5.45 32.27
CA GLU A 48 21.52 5.32 31.51
C GLU A 48 21.72 5.68 30.03
N GLU A 49 22.54 6.69 29.73
CA GLU A 49 22.90 7.08 28.37
C GLU A 49 23.75 6.00 27.68
N LEU A 50 24.74 5.45 28.39
CA LEU A 50 25.56 4.33 27.89
C LEU A 50 24.69 3.11 27.56
N GLN A 51 23.77 2.73 28.46
CA GLN A 51 22.86 1.60 28.24
C GLN A 51 21.92 1.83 27.06
N ARG A 52 21.43 3.07 26.87
CA ARG A 52 20.62 3.41 25.69
C ARG A 52 21.42 3.30 24.40
N ALA A 53 22.66 3.79 24.40
CA ALA A 53 23.54 3.69 23.24
C ALA A 53 23.86 2.22 22.89
N GLU A 54 24.23 1.40 23.88
CA GLU A 54 24.46 -0.05 23.72
C GLU A 54 23.21 -0.80 23.24
N ALA A 55 22.01 -0.41 23.71
CA ALA A 55 20.75 -1.01 23.25
C ALA A 55 20.42 -0.66 21.80
N THR A 56 20.90 0.47 21.28
CA THR A 56 20.69 0.89 19.89
C THR A 56 21.70 0.29 18.91
N GLU A 57 22.91 -0.05 19.36
CA GLU A 57 23.97 -0.65 18.54
C GLU A 57 23.55 -1.92 17.75
N PRO A 58 22.87 -2.93 18.34
CA PRO A 58 22.52 -4.14 17.59
C PRO A 58 21.48 -3.87 16.49
N ASN A 59 20.56 -2.93 16.71
CA ASN A 59 19.56 -2.56 15.70
C ASN A 59 20.21 -1.84 14.52
N LEU A 60 21.13 -0.90 14.81
CA LEU A 60 21.84 -0.17 13.77
C LEU A 60 22.75 -1.09 12.94
N LYS A 61 23.43 -2.05 13.59
CA LYS A 61 24.22 -3.08 12.89
C LYS A 61 23.36 -3.93 11.96
N ARG A 62 22.19 -4.40 12.42
CA ARG A 62 21.25 -5.16 11.58
C ARG A 62 20.76 -4.35 10.39
N GLU A 63 20.45 -3.07 10.58
CA GLU A 63 19.99 -2.19 9.50
C GLU A 63 21.09 -1.98 8.44
N VAL A 64 22.34 -1.77 8.89
CA VAL A 64 23.50 -1.65 7.98
C VAL A 64 23.74 -2.95 7.23
N GLU A 65 23.72 -4.11 7.89
CA GLU A 65 23.88 -5.41 7.24
C GLU A 65 22.78 -5.68 6.20
N GLN A 66 21.53 -5.36 6.51
CA GLN A 66 20.42 -5.49 5.57
C GLN A 66 20.59 -4.59 4.35
N LYS A 67 20.90 -3.30 4.57
CA LYS A 67 21.13 -2.34 3.48
C LYS A 67 22.36 -2.71 2.64
N GLN A 68 23.42 -3.22 3.27
CA GLN A 68 24.60 -3.72 2.56
C GLN A 68 24.30 -4.96 1.71
N ARG A 69 23.51 -5.91 2.22
CA ARG A 69 23.10 -7.10 1.43
C ARG A 69 22.21 -6.72 0.24
N LEU A 70 21.32 -5.74 0.41
CA LEU A 70 20.50 -5.21 -0.67
C LEU A 70 21.34 -4.43 -1.68
N ALA A 71 22.27 -3.58 -1.23
CA ALA A 71 23.16 -2.81 -2.09
C ALA A 71 24.15 -3.69 -2.86
N ALA A 72 24.72 -4.72 -2.22
CA ALA A 72 25.66 -5.66 -2.85
C ALA A 72 25.02 -6.48 -3.97
N ASN A 73 23.71 -6.72 -3.90
CA ASN A 73 22.97 -7.45 -4.93
C ASN A 73 22.12 -6.53 -5.82
N LEU A 74 22.19 -5.21 -5.63
CA LEU A 74 21.36 -4.24 -6.36
C LEU A 74 21.59 -4.35 -7.87
N GLU A 75 22.85 -4.46 -8.29
CA GLU A 75 23.20 -4.57 -9.71
C GLU A 75 22.66 -5.87 -10.32
N ALA A 76 22.74 -7.00 -9.60
CA ALA A 76 22.15 -8.26 -10.04
C ALA A 76 20.62 -8.18 -10.14
N TYR A 77 19.94 -7.54 -9.19
CA TYR A 77 18.49 -7.31 -9.25
C TYR A 77 18.09 -6.37 -10.39
N GLN A 78 18.86 -5.31 -10.65
CA GLN A 78 18.62 -4.41 -11.79
C GLN A 78 18.79 -5.13 -13.13
N GLN A 79 19.82 -5.97 -13.25
CA GLN A 79 20.02 -6.81 -14.44
C GLN A 79 18.86 -7.80 -14.64
N GLN A 80 18.39 -8.44 -13.56
CA GLN A 80 17.23 -9.32 -13.61
C GLN A 80 15.95 -8.58 -14.00
N LEU A 81 15.72 -7.37 -13.49
CA LEU A 81 14.57 -6.55 -13.87
C LEU A 81 14.62 -6.16 -15.34
N ALA A 82 15.78 -5.71 -15.84
CA ALA A 82 15.95 -5.39 -17.26
C ALA A 82 15.72 -6.63 -18.14
N GLU A 83 16.19 -7.81 -17.73
CA GLU A 83 15.94 -9.06 -18.45
C GLU A 83 14.46 -9.45 -18.44
N ILE A 84 13.76 -9.27 -17.32
CA ILE A 84 12.31 -9.49 -17.21
C ILE A 84 11.57 -8.52 -18.13
N GLU A 85 11.93 -7.24 -18.16
CA GLU A 85 11.31 -6.23 -19.02
C GLU A 85 11.50 -6.54 -20.51
N VAL A 86 12.68 -7.00 -20.92
CA VAL A 86 12.95 -7.41 -22.31
C VAL A 86 12.12 -8.64 -22.68
N ARG A 87 12.15 -9.70 -21.85
CA ARG A 87 11.35 -10.92 -22.08
C ARG A 87 9.86 -10.63 -22.06
N PHE A 88 9.42 -9.74 -21.19
CA PHE A 88 8.04 -9.29 -21.12
C PHE A 88 7.66 -8.49 -22.38
N GLY A 89 8.53 -7.60 -22.86
CA GLY A 89 8.35 -6.88 -24.12
C GLY A 89 8.25 -7.82 -25.34
N GLU A 90 9.04 -8.89 -25.38
CA GLU A 90 8.94 -9.93 -26.41
C GLU A 90 7.62 -10.72 -26.35
N LEU A 91 7.14 -11.04 -25.15
CA LEU A 91 5.82 -11.66 -24.96
C LEU A 91 4.67 -10.70 -25.33
N LEU A 92 4.80 -9.42 -25.01
CA LEU A 92 3.84 -8.39 -25.40
C LEU A 92 3.84 -8.15 -26.92
N ARG A 93 4.96 -8.35 -27.63
CA ARG A 93 5.00 -8.33 -29.10
C ARG A 93 4.25 -9.49 -29.76
N GLN A 94 4.00 -10.56 -29.02
CA GLN A 94 3.12 -11.65 -29.46
C GLN A 94 1.64 -11.33 -29.21
N LEU A 95 1.33 -10.22 -28.52
CA LEU A 95 -0.03 -9.71 -28.42
C LEU A 95 -0.42 -8.96 -29.70
N PRO A 96 -1.68 -9.12 -30.13
CA PRO A 96 -2.16 -8.60 -31.41
C PRO A 96 -2.07 -7.06 -31.56
N ASN A 97 -1.76 -6.61 -32.78
CA ASN A 97 -1.52 -5.20 -33.13
C ASN A 97 -2.79 -4.31 -33.00
N ARG A 98 -2.61 -2.98 -32.94
CA ARG A 98 -3.66 -1.92 -32.84
C ARG A 98 -4.92 -2.15 -33.68
N ARG A 99 -4.80 -2.70 -34.90
CA ARG A 99 -5.95 -3.01 -35.78
C ARG A 99 -6.88 -4.08 -35.22
N GLU A 100 -6.39 -4.94 -34.35
CA GLU A 100 -7.18 -6.02 -33.75
C GLU A 100 -8.12 -5.54 -32.64
N ALA A 101 -7.76 -4.46 -31.93
CA ALA A 101 -8.63 -3.84 -30.94
C ALA A 101 -9.87 -3.19 -31.59
N GLU A 102 -9.70 -2.54 -32.75
CA GLU A 102 -10.82 -1.96 -33.52
C GLU A 102 -11.72 -3.06 -34.12
N ASN A 103 -11.12 -4.14 -34.64
CA ASN A 103 -11.87 -5.29 -35.13
C ASN A 103 -12.63 -6.03 -34.01
N LEU A 104 -12.13 -6.02 -32.77
CA LEU A 104 -12.78 -6.68 -31.63
C LEU A 104 -14.18 -6.11 -31.34
N ILE A 105 -14.41 -4.81 -31.54
CA ILE A 105 -15.76 -4.25 -31.35
C ILE A 105 -16.72 -4.69 -32.44
N VAL A 106 -16.22 -4.91 -33.66
CA VAL A 106 -17.02 -5.51 -34.73
C VAL A 106 -17.38 -6.95 -34.36
N ASP A 107 -16.43 -7.72 -33.84
CA ASP A 107 -16.65 -9.10 -33.40
C ASP A 107 -17.68 -9.16 -32.26
N VAL A 108 -17.54 -8.32 -31.22
CA VAL A 108 -18.50 -8.23 -30.10
C VAL A 108 -19.89 -7.81 -30.58
N ALA A 109 -19.97 -6.85 -31.51
CA ALA A 109 -21.24 -6.44 -32.10
C ALA A 109 -21.89 -7.58 -32.89
N GLN A 110 -21.12 -8.34 -33.67
CA GLN A 110 -21.60 -9.53 -34.38
C GLN A 110 -22.06 -10.63 -33.42
N THR A 111 -21.31 -10.89 -32.34
CA THR A 111 -21.71 -11.84 -31.28
C THR A 111 -23.02 -11.44 -30.62
N SER A 112 -23.27 -10.13 -30.43
CA SER A 112 -24.56 -9.66 -29.90
C SER A 112 -25.72 -9.96 -30.86
N LEU A 113 -25.54 -9.71 -32.16
CA LEU A 113 -26.53 -9.99 -33.20
C LEU A 113 -26.78 -11.50 -33.33
N ALA A 114 -25.73 -12.31 -33.29
CA ALA A 114 -25.81 -13.77 -33.39
C ALA A 114 -26.60 -14.39 -32.23
N ASN A 115 -26.55 -13.78 -31.04
CA ASN A 115 -27.33 -14.17 -29.88
C ASN A 115 -28.75 -13.57 -29.85
N GLY A 116 -29.17 -12.87 -30.91
CA GLY A 116 -30.49 -12.25 -31.00
C GLY A 116 -30.70 -11.05 -30.07
N LEU A 117 -29.61 -10.45 -29.58
CA LEU A 117 -29.67 -9.27 -28.72
C LEU A 117 -29.80 -8.01 -29.58
N ARG A 118 -30.64 -7.07 -29.13
CA ARG A 118 -30.71 -5.74 -29.71
C ARG A 118 -29.64 -4.86 -29.08
N ASN A 119 -28.72 -4.37 -29.90
CA ASN A 119 -27.71 -3.44 -29.45
C ASN A 119 -28.24 -2.01 -29.56
N ARG A 120 -28.35 -1.32 -28.42
CA ARG A 120 -28.85 0.06 -28.38
C ARG A 120 -27.72 1.07 -28.50
N GLN A 121 -26.56 0.75 -27.94
CA GLN A 121 -25.49 1.73 -27.83
C GLN A 121 -24.14 1.04 -27.59
N ILE A 122 -23.17 1.38 -28.44
CA ILE A 122 -21.75 1.14 -28.21
C ILE A 122 -21.10 2.52 -28.14
N GLN A 123 -20.52 2.85 -26.98
CA GLN A 123 -19.78 4.11 -26.82
C GLN A 123 -18.33 3.82 -26.45
N PRO A 124 -17.35 4.32 -27.22
CA PRO A 124 -15.96 4.32 -26.78
C PRO A 124 -15.80 5.30 -25.60
N GLY A 125 -15.09 4.87 -24.58
CA GLY A 125 -14.60 5.74 -23.51
C GLY A 125 -13.21 6.29 -23.83
N THR A 126 -12.64 7.01 -22.86
CA THR A 126 -11.29 7.57 -22.98
C THR A 126 -10.25 6.45 -22.86
N GLU A 127 -9.29 6.43 -23.78
CA GLU A 127 -8.13 5.54 -23.71
C GLU A 127 -7.30 5.86 -22.45
N VAL A 128 -7.04 4.84 -21.64
CA VAL A 128 -6.18 4.95 -20.46
C VAL A 128 -4.84 4.32 -20.78
N ARG A 129 -3.79 5.13 -20.75
CA ARG A 129 -2.42 4.71 -21.06
C ARG A 129 -1.69 4.31 -19.78
N HIS A 130 -1.03 3.17 -19.84
CA HIS A 130 -0.07 2.70 -18.84
C HIS A 130 1.35 2.74 -19.46
N GLU A 131 2.37 2.25 -18.76
CA GLU A 131 3.76 2.33 -19.23
C GLU A 131 4.02 1.52 -20.51
N PHE A 132 3.31 0.41 -20.71
CA PHE A 132 3.57 -0.54 -21.81
C PHE A 132 2.33 -0.87 -22.66
N TYR A 133 1.14 -0.52 -22.18
CA TYR A 133 -0.11 -0.84 -22.85
C TYR A 133 -1.13 0.28 -22.63
N ALA A 134 -2.16 0.30 -23.46
CA ALA A 134 -3.33 1.14 -23.28
C ALA A 134 -4.58 0.27 -23.22
N GLU A 135 -5.50 0.63 -22.32
CA GLU A 135 -6.83 0.06 -22.28
C GLU A 135 -7.83 1.01 -22.95
N ILE A 136 -8.70 0.46 -23.80
CA ILE A 136 -9.80 1.20 -24.44
C ILE A 136 -11.10 0.61 -23.90
N PRO A 137 -11.81 1.33 -23.01
CA PRO A 137 -13.10 0.90 -22.49
C PRO A 137 -14.23 1.20 -23.49
N TYR A 138 -15.19 0.30 -23.59
CA TYR A 138 -16.40 0.44 -24.38
C TYR A 138 -17.62 0.14 -23.53
N THR A 139 -18.56 1.08 -23.46
CA THR A 139 -19.83 0.88 -22.77
C THR A 139 -20.84 0.30 -23.75
N LEU A 140 -21.33 -0.89 -23.47
CA LEU A 140 -22.32 -1.62 -24.27
C LEU A 140 -23.67 -1.59 -23.56
N ARG A 141 -24.74 -1.27 -24.31
CA ARG A 141 -26.13 -1.40 -23.86
C ARG A 141 -26.87 -2.40 -24.75
N LEU A 142 -27.20 -3.54 -24.17
CA LEU A 142 -27.81 -4.69 -24.84
C LEU A 142 -29.21 -4.92 -24.30
N GLU A 143 -30.13 -5.35 -25.15
CA GLU A 143 -31.50 -5.74 -24.77
C GLU A 143 -31.82 -7.14 -25.27
N GLY A 144 -32.42 -7.95 -24.41
CA GLY A 144 -32.89 -9.28 -24.77
C GLY A 144 -33.24 -10.14 -23.55
N PRO A 145 -33.59 -11.41 -23.78
CA PRO A 145 -33.89 -12.32 -22.68
C PRO A 145 -32.64 -12.67 -21.87
N TYR A 146 -32.81 -13.00 -20.59
CA TYR A 146 -31.72 -13.33 -19.67
C TYR A 146 -30.73 -14.36 -20.24
N HIS A 147 -31.25 -15.42 -20.85
CA HIS A 147 -30.40 -16.49 -21.37
C HIS A 147 -29.53 -16.05 -22.55
N ALA A 148 -30.05 -15.17 -23.42
CA ALA A 148 -29.28 -14.61 -24.53
C ALA A 148 -28.18 -13.67 -24.03
N LEU A 149 -28.44 -12.89 -22.97
CA LEU A 149 -27.45 -12.04 -22.33
C LEU A 149 -26.33 -12.87 -21.69
N ALA A 150 -26.68 -13.95 -20.98
CA ALA A 150 -25.70 -14.87 -20.40
C ALA A 150 -24.86 -15.57 -21.47
N LYS A 151 -25.50 -16.00 -22.57
CA LYS A 151 -24.81 -16.61 -23.70
C LYS A 151 -23.84 -15.62 -24.37
N PHE A 152 -24.24 -14.37 -24.55
CA PHE A 152 -23.37 -13.32 -25.06
C PHE A 152 -22.12 -13.12 -24.19
N VAL A 153 -22.26 -13.09 -22.86
CA VAL A 153 -21.12 -12.99 -21.94
C VAL A 153 -20.18 -14.18 -22.11
N SER A 154 -20.73 -15.40 -22.20
CA SER A 154 -19.94 -16.62 -22.40
C SER A 154 -19.21 -16.64 -23.74
N ASP A 155 -19.90 -16.28 -24.83
CA ASP A 155 -19.32 -16.26 -26.18
C ASP A 155 -18.23 -15.18 -26.28
N THR A 156 -18.47 -14.01 -25.70
CA THR A 156 -17.49 -12.91 -25.67
C THR A 156 -16.23 -13.30 -24.90
N ALA A 157 -16.39 -13.99 -23.76
CA ALA A 157 -15.26 -14.52 -23.00
C ALA A 157 -14.50 -15.65 -23.72
N SER A 158 -15.13 -16.29 -24.72
CA SER A 158 -14.55 -17.38 -25.52
C SER A 158 -13.89 -16.88 -26.81
N LEU A 159 -13.90 -15.57 -27.08
CA LEU A 159 -13.19 -15.00 -28.22
C LEU A 159 -11.68 -15.30 -28.11
N PRO A 160 -10.99 -15.60 -29.21
CA PRO A 160 -9.55 -15.91 -29.21
C PRO A 160 -8.68 -14.64 -29.03
N ARG A 161 -9.11 -13.71 -28.17
CA ARG A 161 -8.52 -12.39 -27.92
C ARG A 161 -8.73 -11.95 -26.48
N ILE A 162 -7.89 -11.03 -25.99
CA ILE A 162 -7.98 -10.51 -24.61
C ILE A 162 -9.07 -9.45 -24.53
N VAL A 163 -10.21 -9.82 -23.96
CA VAL A 163 -11.33 -8.93 -23.67
C VAL A 163 -11.77 -9.13 -22.22
N THR A 164 -11.98 -8.05 -21.49
CA THR A 164 -12.46 -8.12 -20.10
C THR A 164 -13.80 -7.41 -19.97
N LEU A 165 -14.69 -8.01 -19.19
CA LEU A 165 -16.05 -7.53 -18.95
C LEU A 165 -16.15 -7.06 -17.51
N HIS A 166 -16.58 -5.81 -17.31
CA HIS A 166 -16.62 -5.15 -16.01
C HIS A 166 -18.02 -4.62 -15.73
N ASN A 167 -18.40 -4.68 -14.46
CA ASN A 167 -19.59 -4.04 -13.89
C ASN A 167 -20.88 -4.27 -14.70
N PRO A 168 -21.34 -5.53 -14.89
CA PRO A 168 -22.61 -5.78 -15.54
C PRO A 168 -23.77 -5.27 -14.66
N GLU A 169 -24.54 -4.33 -15.21
CA GLU A 169 -25.77 -3.82 -14.60
C GLU A 169 -26.96 -4.32 -15.42
N ILE A 170 -27.91 -5.01 -14.78
CA ILE A 170 -29.09 -5.57 -15.45
C ILE A 170 -30.34 -4.90 -14.89
N THR A 171 -31.13 -4.29 -15.77
CA THR A 171 -32.40 -3.66 -15.44
C THR A 171 -33.52 -4.30 -16.26
N LEU A 172 -34.76 -4.13 -15.80
CA LEU A 172 -35.93 -4.52 -16.59
C LEU A 172 -35.98 -3.68 -17.87
N GLY A 173 -36.29 -4.33 -18.99
CA GLY A 173 -36.43 -3.68 -20.29
C GLY A 173 -37.74 -2.89 -20.42
N PRO A 174 -37.90 -2.13 -21.52
CA PRO A 174 -39.12 -1.39 -21.78
C PRO A 174 -40.31 -2.34 -22.02
N GLY A 175 -41.43 -2.11 -21.31
CA GLY A 175 -42.67 -2.87 -21.47
C GLY A 175 -43.80 -2.33 -20.59
N GLU A 176 -45.03 -2.35 -21.09
CA GLU A 176 -46.21 -1.82 -20.36
C GLU A 176 -46.61 -2.73 -19.20
N ASN A 177 -46.45 -4.06 -19.36
CA ASN A 177 -46.85 -5.06 -18.37
C ASN A 177 -45.65 -5.70 -17.65
N ALA A 178 -45.79 -6.01 -16.36
CA ALA A 178 -44.72 -6.59 -15.54
C ALA A 178 -44.20 -7.94 -16.07
N MET A 179 -45.06 -8.73 -16.71
CA MET A 179 -44.71 -10.02 -17.29
C MET A 179 -43.85 -9.87 -18.57
N GLN A 180 -44.16 -8.89 -19.42
CA GLN A 180 -43.37 -8.56 -20.62
C GLN A 180 -42.01 -7.93 -20.25
N ARG A 181 -41.97 -7.13 -19.18
CA ARG A 181 -40.72 -6.56 -18.63
C ARG A 181 -39.78 -7.60 -18.03
N ALA A 182 -40.29 -8.75 -17.58
CA ALA A 182 -39.46 -9.85 -17.10
C ALA A 182 -38.81 -10.66 -18.24
N GLU A 183 -39.44 -10.68 -19.42
CA GLU A 183 -38.93 -11.40 -20.59
C GLU A 183 -37.86 -10.61 -21.37
N GLN A 184 -37.87 -9.28 -21.27
CA GLN A 184 -36.90 -8.41 -21.92
C GLN A 184 -36.09 -7.68 -20.86
N LEU A 185 -34.81 -7.98 -20.77
CA LEU A 185 -33.87 -7.32 -19.87
C LEU A 185 -32.96 -6.39 -20.66
N GLN A 186 -32.54 -5.31 -20.02
CA GLN A 186 -31.48 -4.45 -20.53
C GLN A 186 -30.23 -4.67 -19.68
N MET A 187 -29.11 -4.92 -20.34
CA MET A 187 -27.80 -5.04 -19.71
C MET A 187 -26.89 -3.91 -20.17
N THR A 188 -26.32 -3.18 -19.21
CA THR A 188 -25.20 -2.26 -19.43
C THR A 188 -23.93 -2.93 -18.93
N ILE A 189 -22.90 -3.02 -19.77
CA ILE A 189 -21.62 -3.64 -19.41
C ILE A 189 -20.45 -2.84 -19.98
N VAL A 190 -19.35 -2.78 -19.24
CA VAL A 190 -18.12 -2.12 -19.70
C VAL A 190 -17.14 -3.17 -20.17
N THR A 191 -16.82 -3.14 -21.46
CA THR A 191 -15.86 -4.04 -22.07
C THR A 191 -14.55 -3.32 -22.28
N LYS A 192 -13.44 -3.84 -21.74
CA LYS A 192 -12.12 -3.26 -21.96
C LYS A 192 -11.31 -4.11 -22.92
N THR A 193 -10.64 -3.42 -23.84
CA THR A 193 -9.73 -3.99 -24.82
C THR A 193 -8.33 -3.44 -24.56
N TYR A 194 -7.29 -4.20 -24.91
CA TYR A 194 -5.91 -3.85 -24.61
C TYR A 194 -5.10 -3.76 -25.90
N ARG A 195 -4.23 -2.76 -25.99
CA ARG A 195 -3.27 -2.60 -27.09
C ARG A 195 -1.88 -2.23 -26.57
N TYR A 196 -0.86 -2.56 -27.34
CA TYR A 196 0.51 -2.11 -27.07
C TYR A 196 0.67 -0.60 -27.37
N LEU A 197 1.52 0.06 -26.60
CA LEU A 197 2.01 1.41 -26.88
C LEU A 197 3.36 1.30 -27.60
N GLU A 198 3.44 1.80 -28.82
CA GLU A 198 4.72 1.88 -29.55
C GLU A 198 5.70 2.81 -28.82
N GLU A 199 7.01 2.64 -29.03
CA GLU A 199 8.07 3.36 -28.29
C GLU A 199 7.93 4.90 -28.33
N GLY A 200 7.19 5.45 -29.29
CA GLY A 200 6.87 6.89 -29.38
C GLY A 200 5.60 7.35 -28.66
N GLU A 201 4.78 6.46 -28.09
CA GLU A 201 3.53 6.78 -27.38
C GLU A 201 3.62 6.61 -25.85
N LYS A 202 4.78 6.23 -25.31
CA LYS A 202 4.99 6.07 -23.86
C LYS A 202 4.83 7.43 -23.15
N PRO A 203 4.08 7.50 -22.03
CA PRO A 203 4.01 8.72 -21.22
C PRO A 203 5.41 9.06 -20.70
N GLN A 204 5.80 10.34 -20.82
CA GLN A 204 7.07 10.88 -20.31
C GLN A 204 7.09 10.92 -18.79
#